data_AF-A0A519TIR5-F1
#
_entry.id   AF-A0A519TIR5-F1
#
_cell.length_a   1.000
_cell.length_b   1.000
_cell.length_c   1.000
_cell.angle_alpha   90.00
_cell.angle_beta   90.00
_cell.angle_gamma   90.00
#
_symmetry.space_group_name_H-M   'P 1'
#
loop_
_entity.id
_entity.type
_entity.pdbx_description
1 polymer ?
#
loop_
_entity_poly.entity_id
_entity_poly.type
_entity_poly.pdbx_seq_one_letter_code
_entity_poly.pdbx_strand_id
1 'polypeptide(L)'
;KKLQDKRILTFIETSGAYPLSGSWDWICLSPKKFKAPRPDITPFANELKVIVFNKSDFEWAEKYAESVSSTCKLYLQPEWSKSKEMTPLIVDYVMANPKWEISLQTHKFLNIP
;
A
#
# COMPACT_ATOMS: atom_id res chain seq x y z
N LYS A 1 2.79 -23.14 3.47
CA LYS A 1 4.24 -23.49 3.51
C LYS A 1 4.74 -24.24 2.27
N LYS A 2 3.95 -25.09 1.57
CA LYS A 2 4.41 -25.81 0.35
C LYS A 2 5.23 -24.99 -0.68
N LEU A 3 4.91 -23.71 -0.89
CA LEU A 3 5.69 -22.81 -1.76
C LEU A 3 7.05 -22.45 -1.12
N GLN A 4 7.02 -22.00 0.13
CA GLN A 4 8.21 -21.66 0.91
C GLN A 4 9.14 -22.87 1.13
N ASP A 5 8.58 -24.08 1.27
CA ASP A 5 9.35 -25.33 1.35
C ASP A 5 10.15 -25.58 0.06
N LYS A 6 9.69 -25.04 -1.08
CA LYS A 6 10.39 -25.02 -2.37
C LYS A 6 11.24 -23.75 -2.58
N ARG A 7 11.47 -22.97 -1.51
CA ARG A 7 12.20 -21.69 -1.51
C ARG A 7 11.57 -20.63 -2.43
N ILE A 8 10.26 -20.71 -2.65
CA ILE A 8 9.50 -19.69 -3.37
C ILE A 8 8.98 -18.69 -2.34
N LEU A 9 9.39 -17.43 -2.46
CA LEU A 9 8.91 -16.34 -1.62
C LEU A 9 7.44 -16.04 -1.94
N THR A 10 6.64 -15.82 -0.90
CA THR A 10 5.21 -15.54 -1.00
C THR A 10 4.89 -14.10 -0.64
N PHE A 11 4.13 -13.45 -1.52
CA PHE A 11 3.69 -12.08 -1.39
C PHE A 11 2.17 -12.08 -1.38
N ILE A 12 1.57 -11.26 -0.52
CA ILE A 12 0.12 -11.01 -0.53
C ILE A 12 -0.16 -9.53 -0.64
N GLU A 13 -1.10 -9.17 -1.52
CA GLU A 13 -1.77 -7.86 -1.49
C GLU A 13 -3.12 -8.01 -0.81
N THR A 14 -3.39 -7.18 0.20
CA THR A 14 -4.62 -7.25 0.98
C THR A 14 -5.15 -5.87 1.33
N SER A 15 -6.47 -5.75 1.49
CA SER A 15 -7.06 -4.54 2.09
C SER A 15 -6.96 -4.54 3.62
N GLY A 16 -6.62 -5.67 4.23
CA GLY A 16 -6.61 -5.88 5.68
C GLY A 16 -8.00 -5.96 6.32
N ALA A 17 -9.08 -5.98 5.53
CA ALA A 17 -10.46 -5.98 6.05
C ALA A 17 -10.89 -7.28 6.76
N TYR A 18 -10.07 -8.33 6.70
CA TYR A 18 -10.34 -9.67 7.21
C TYR A 18 -9.07 -10.28 7.80
N PRO A 19 -9.17 -11.20 8.78
CA PRO A 19 -8.02 -11.86 9.39
C PRO A 19 -7.04 -12.41 8.35
N LEU A 20 -5.74 -12.21 8.60
CA LEU A 20 -4.70 -12.86 7.82
C LEU A 20 -4.70 -14.37 8.11
N SER A 21 -4.48 -15.15 7.06
CA SER A 21 -4.26 -16.59 7.16
C SER A 21 -2.95 -16.97 6.47
N GLY A 22 -2.35 -18.07 6.89
CA GLY A 22 -1.11 -18.57 6.30
C GLY A 22 0.16 -17.86 6.81
N SER A 23 1.23 -17.99 6.05
CA SER A 23 2.53 -17.38 6.32
C SER A 23 3.02 -16.72 5.04
N TRP A 24 3.44 -15.46 5.16
CA TRP A 24 3.81 -14.61 4.04
C TRP A 24 5.21 -14.06 4.26
N ASP A 25 6.02 -14.04 3.21
CA ASP A 25 7.33 -13.41 3.23
C ASP A 25 7.21 -11.88 3.06
N TRP A 26 6.11 -11.41 2.44
CA TRP A 26 5.80 -10.00 2.30
C TRP A 26 4.29 -9.73 2.27
N ILE A 27 3.86 -8.73 3.06
CA ILE A 27 2.47 -8.27 3.12
C ILE A 27 2.40 -6.82 2.64
N CYS A 28 1.74 -6.61 1.50
CA CYS A 28 1.32 -5.30 1.03
C CYS A 28 -0.11 -5.02 1.50
N LEU A 29 -0.26 -4.04 2.38
CA LEU A 29 -1.52 -3.56 2.90
C LEU A 29 -1.98 -2.32 2.12
N SER A 30 -3.14 -2.40 1.46
CA SER A 30 -3.78 -1.27 0.78
C SER A 30 -5.15 -0.96 1.39
N PRO A 31 -5.22 -0.15 2.47
CA PRO A 31 -6.44 0.06 3.23
C PRO A 31 -7.52 0.75 2.39
N LYS A 32 -8.76 0.28 2.49
CA LYS A 32 -9.89 0.84 1.74
C LYS A 32 -10.85 1.59 2.67
N LYS A 33 -11.28 2.79 2.26
CA LYS A 33 -12.18 3.64 3.05
C LYS A 33 -13.54 2.98 3.36
N PHE A 34 -14.10 2.24 2.41
CA PHE A 34 -15.40 1.56 2.58
C PHE A 34 -15.37 0.40 3.56
N LYS A 35 -14.20 -0.20 3.79
CA LYS A 35 -14.00 -1.28 4.75
C LYS A 35 -12.56 -1.24 5.27
N ALA A 36 -12.41 -0.56 6.41
CA ALA A 36 -11.11 -0.33 7.04
C ALA A 36 -10.39 -1.64 7.37
N PRO A 37 -9.05 -1.67 7.32
CA PRO A 37 -8.29 -2.79 7.81
C PRO A 37 -8.50 -3.00 9.30
N ARG A 38 -8.33 -4.24 9.74
CA ARG A 38 -8.40 -4.57 11.15
C ARG A 38 -7.10 -4.15 11.86
N PRO A 39 -7.16 -3.64 13.10
CA PRO A 39 -5.97 -3.22 13.85
C PRO A 39 -4.97 -4.35 14.14
N ASP A 40 -5.42 -5.61 14.16
CA ASP A 40 -4.57 -6.79 14.34
C ASP A 40 -3.74 -7.15 13.10
N ILE A 41 -3.92 -6.44 11.97
CA ILE A 41 -3.22 -6.73 10.71
C ILE A 41 -2.17 -5.68 10.39
N THR A 42 -2.43 -4.41 10.71
CA THR A 42 -1.55 -3.29 10.35
C THR A 42 -0.11 -3.47 10.85
N PRO A 43 0.18 -4.02 12.05
CA PRO A 43 1.57 -4.19 12.50
C PRO A 43 2.38 -5.20 11.67
N PHE A 44 1.72 -6.09 10.94
CA PHE A 44 2.37 -7.11 10.10
C PHE A 44 2.65 -6.65 8.67
N ALA A 45 2.20 -5.45 8.28
CA ALA A 45 2.46 -4.92 6.95
C ALA A 45 3.97 -4.64 6.76
N ASN A 46 4.55 -5.22 5.72
CA ASN A 46 5.89 -4.86 5.24
C ASN A 46 5.84 -3.60 4.36
N GLU A 47 4.69 -3.39 3.72
CA GLU A 47 4.41 -2.31 2.80
C GLU A 47 2.99 -1.78 3.04
N LEU A 48 2.85 -0.49 3.27
CA LEU A 48 1.58 0.24 3.27
C LEU A 48 1.44 0.99 1.95
N LYS A 49 0.49 0.59 1.10
CA LYS A 49 0.25 1.20 -0.21
C LYS A 49 -1.12 1.87 -0.25
N VAL A 50 -1.14 3.18 -0.04
CA VAL A 50 -2.39 3.96 0.00
C VAL A 50 -2.71 4.46 -1.41
N ILE A 51 -3.95 4.19 -1.84
CA ILE A 51 -4.46 4.69 -3.13
C ILE A 51 -4.97 6.12 -2.92
N VAL A 52 -4.44 7.05 -3.70
CA VAL A 52 -4.80 8.46 -3.64
C VAL A 52 -5.74 8.77 -4.82
N PHE A 53 -7.02 8.91 -4.51
CA PHE A 53 -8.08 9.31 -5.44
C PHE A 53 -8.37 10.81 -5.35
N ASN A 54 -8.25 11.39 -4.15
CA ASN A 54 -8.44 12.81 -3.86
C ASN A 54 -7.54 13.26 -2.69
N LYS A 55 -7.51 14.57 -2.40
CA LYS A 55 -6.62 15.16 -1.37
C LYS A 55 -6.84 14.61 0.04
N SER A 56 -8.06 14.21 0.41
CA SER A 56 -8.33 13.63 1.75
C SER A 56 -7.68 12.26 1.95
N ASP A 57 -7.20 11.62 0.87
CA ASP A 57 -6.48 10.35 0.98
C ASP A 57 -5.08 10.52 1.59
N PHE A 58 -4.50 11.72 1.60
CA PHE A 58 -3.23 11.97 2.30
C PHE A 58 -3.39 11.83 3.83
N GLU A 59 -4.46 12.39 4.39
CA GLU A 59 -4.80 12.21 5.82
C GLU A 59 -5.08 10.73 6.15
N TRP A 60 -5.75 10.02 5.22
CA TRP A 60 -5.95 8.59 5.34
C TRP A 60 -4.62 7.82 5.34
N ALA A 61 -3.66 8.25 4.52
CA ALA A 61 -2.34 7.65 4.46
C ALA A 61 -1.58 7.81 5.77
N GLU A 62 -1.53 9.03 6.32
CA GLU A 62 -0.89 9.34 7.60
C GLU A 62 -1.49 8.53 8.76
N LYS A 63 -2.83 8.44 8.81
CA LYS A 63 -3.53 7.64 9.83
C LYS A 63 -3.05 6.19 9.87
N TYR A 64 -2.86 5.55 8.71
CA TYR A 64 -2.40 4.15 8.71
C TYR A 64 -0.89 4.02 8.82
N ALA A 65 -0.11 5.03 8.44
CA ALA A 65 1.32 5.06 8.68
C ALA A 65 1.66 4.97 10.18
N GLU A 66 0.81 5.54 11.04
CA GLU A 66 0.95 5.41 12.50
C GLU A 66 0.66 3.99 13.04
N SER A 67 -0.07 3.17 12.27
CA SER A 67 -0.55 1.85 12.70
C SER A 67 0.34 0.68 12.24
N VAL A 68 1.32 0.95 11.37
CA VAL A 68 2.25 -0.04 10.83
C VAL A 68 3.59 0.01 11.56
N SER A 69 4.43 -1.00 11.35
CA SER A 69 5.78 -1.03 11.95
C SER A 69 6.67 0.09 11.41
N SER A 70 7.68 0.52 12.18
CA SER A 70 8.65 1.54 11.75
C SER A 70 9.51 1.12 10.56
N THR A 71 9.56 -0.19 10.27
CA THR A 71 10.25 -0.78 9.12
C THR A 71 9.33 -0.94 7.90
N CYS A 72 8.04 -0.63 8.04
CA CYS A 72 7.08 -0.71 6.96
C CYS A 72 7.39 0.35 5.91
N LYS A 73 7.46 -0.05 4.64
CA LYS A 73 7.60 0.90 3.53
C LYS A 73 6.28 1.62 3.29
N LEU A 74 6.33 2.93 3.11
CA LEU A 74 5.14 3.76 2.96
C LEU A 74 5.03 4.25 1.51
N TYR A 75 3.99 3.83 0.80
CA TYR A 75 3.76 4.17 -0.60
C TYR A 75 2.45 4.92 -0.81
N LEU A 76 2.54 5.94 -1.65
CA LEU A 76 1.39 6.61 -2.25
C LEU A 76 1.28 6.20 -3.71
N GLN A 77 0.13 5.65 -4.09
CA GLN A 77 -0.15 5.25 -5.46
C GLN A 77 -1.35 6.07 -5.97
N PRO A 78 -1.23 6.78 -7.11
CA PRO A 78 -2.38 7.45 -7.69
C PRO A 78 -3.42 6.41 -8.10
N GLU A 79 -4.70 6.71 -7.88
CA GLU A 79 -5.73 5.99 -8.59
C GLU A 79 -5.56 6.26 -10.09
N TRP A 80 -5.54 5.21 -10.90
CA TRP A 80 -5.32 5.26 -12.34
C TRP A 80 -6.24 6.25 -13.05
N SER A 81 -7.54 6.19 -12.79
CA SER A 81 -8.54 7.09 -13.37
C SER A 81 -8.32 8.57 -13.02
N LYS A 82 -7.59 8.83 -11.94
CA LYS A 82 -7.23 10.16 -11.43
C LYS A 82 -5.75 10.49 -11.55
N SER A 83 -4.96 9.64 -12.21
CA SER A 83 -3.49 9.74 -12.23
C SER A 83 -2.98 11.08 -12.73
N LYS A 84 -3.56 11.64 -13.80
CA LYS A 84 -3.17 12.96 -14.33
C LYS A 84 -3.35 14.09 -13.32
N GLU A 85 -4.39 14.02 -12.50
CA GLU A 85 -4.72 15.01 -11.48
C GLU A 85 -3.89 14.79 -10.21
N MET A 86 -3.77 13.53 -9.78
CA MET A 86 -3.20 13.20 -8.48
C MET A 86 -1.69 13.02 -8.47
N THR A 87 -1.07 12.63 -9.59
CA THR A 87 0.40 12.38 -9.62
C THR A 87 1.21 13.62 -9.23
N PRO A 88 0.95 14.84 -9.74
CA PRO A 88 1.68 16.03 -9.32
C PRO A 88 1.56 16.30 -7.81
N LEU A 89 0.35 16.15 -7.27
CA LEU A 89 0.09 16.35 -5.83
C LEU A 89 0.79 15.29 -4.97
N ILE A 90 0.88 14.04 -5.44
CA ILE A 90 1.62 12.98 -4.76
C ILE A 90 3.13 13.29 -4.79
N VAL A 91 3.66 13.78 -5.91
CA VAL A 91 5.06 14.20 -6.03
C VAL A 91 5.37 15.29 -5.01
N ASP A 92 4.57 16.36 -4.99
CA ASP A 92 4.74 17.46 -4.03
C ASP A 92 4.66 16.96 -2.58
N TYR A 93 3.70 16.07 -2.28
CA TYR A 93 3.54 15.50 -0.95
C TYR A 93 4.74 14.67 -0.50
N VAL A 94 5.25 13.80 -1.38
CA VAL A 94 6.41 12.95 -1.10
C VAL A 94 7.67 13.79 -0.92
N MET A 95 7.87 14.82 -1.73
CA MET A 95 9.00 15.75 -1.58
C MET A 95 8.96 16.48 -0.23
N ALA A 96 7.78 16.82 0.27
CA ALA A 96 7.59 17.42 1.60
C ALA A 96 7.66 16.40 2.75
N ASN A 97 7.39 15.12 2.49
CA ASN A 97 7.30 14.06 3.48
C ASN A 97 8.13 12.83 3.05
N PRO A 98 9.48 12.88 3.18
CA PRO A 98 10.39 11.90 2.58
C PRO A 98 10.32 10.49 3.17
N LYS A 99 9.46 10.26 4.18
CA LYS A 99 9.11 8.92 4.65
C LYS A 99 8.25 8.15 3.64
N TRP A 100 7.60 8.86 2.73
CA TRP A 100 6.76 8.28 1.68
C TRP A 100 7.54 8.11 0.38
N GLU A 101 7.19 7.07 -0.36
CA GLU A 101 7.66 6.80 -1.72
C GLU A 101 6.48 6.79 -2.70
N ILE A 102 6.74 7.03 -3.99
CA ILE A 102 5.72 6.96 -5.04
C ILE A 102 5.68 5.54 -5.61
N SER A 103 4.48 4.95 -5.66
CA SER A 103 4.23 3.69 -6.35
C SER A 103 3.42 3.94 -7.63
N LEU A 104 3.95 3.52 -8.78
CA LEU A 104 3.28 3.67 -10.07
C LEU A 104 2.76 2.33 -10.57
N GLN A 105 1.57 2.36 -11.18
CA GLN A 105 0.97 1.21 -11.86
C GLN A 105 1.62 1.01 -13.23
N THR A 106 2.92 0.68 -13.27
CA THR A 106 3.76 0.62 -14.48
C THR A 106 3.17 -0.26 -15.58
N HIS A 107 2.54 -1.38 -15.22
CA HIS A 107 1.84 -2.28 -16.14
C HIS A 107 0.78 -1.57 -17.00
N LYS A 108 0.09 -0.55 -16.46
CA LYS A 108 -0.90 0.25 -17.20
C LYS A 108 -0.28 1.22 -18.19
N PHE A 109 0.94 1.69 -17.94
CA PHE A 109 1.70 2.49 -18.92
C PHE A 109 2.24 1.61 -20.05
N LEU A 110 2.61 0.37 -19.72
CA LEU A 110 3.20 -0.60 -20.64
C LEU A 110 2.15 -1.42 -21.42
N ASN A 111 0.87 -1.33 -21.05
CA ASN A 111 -0.21 -2.14 -21.59
C ASN A 111 0.05 -3.66 -21.48
N ILE A 112 0.51 -4.11 -20.32
CA ILE A 112 0.75 -5.52 -20.00
C ILE A 112 -0.10 -5.98 -18.80
N PRO A 113 -0.47 -7.28 -18.72
CA PRO A 113 -1.09 -7.87 -17.53
C PRO A 113 -0.19 -7.84 -16.29
#